data_AF-A0A1I7CUM5-F1
#
_entry.id   AF-A0A1I7CUM5-F1
#
_cell.length_a   1.000
_cell.length_b   1.000
_cell.length_c   1.000
_cell.angle_alpha   90.00
_cell.angle_beta   90.00
_cell.angle_gamma   90.00
#
_symmetry.space_group_name_H-M   'P 1'
#
loop_
_entity.id
_entity.type
_entity.pdbx_description
1 polymer ?
#
loop_
_entity_poly.entity_id
_entity_poly.type
_entity_poly.pdbx_seq_one_letter_code
_entity_poly.pdbx_strand_id
1 'polypeptide(L)'
;MANQEPSPVQGQAELAELVGTIAALREHCPWMGALTHESLVEYLLEEAYEVAETIETGGGDAELKSELGDVLLQVVLHARLAEERGAFDLNEVARGLTAKMIRRNPHVFKPDGSLQESFPATVEDIVLTWEAVKKAEKPERGHVFDGVPAALPALARAQKLLDRAERAALARAASETAVELPATEEELGDLLFGIVAGARAGGLDAERALRGALRRFQDSHGPRPPAQ
;
A
#
# COMPACT_ATOMS: atom_id res chain seq x y z
N MET A 1 -21.54 -18.27 19.46
CA MET A 1 -20.32 -19.09 19.62
C MET A 1 -19.18 -18.12 19.83
N ALA A 2 -18.54 -18.13 21.00
CA ALA A 2 -17.46 -17.19 21.30
C ALA A 2 -16.24 -17.55 20.44
N ASN A 3 -15.84 -16.64 19.56
CA ASN A 3 -14.58 -16.73 18.83
C ASN A 3 -13.47 -16.55 19.87
N GLN A 4 -12.81 -17.64 20.25
CA GLN A 4 -11.61 -17.56 21.08
C GLN A 4 -10.52 -16.93 20.21
N GLU A 5 -10.08 -15.72 20.56
CA GLU A 5 -8.94 -15.10 19.90
C GLU A 5 -7.71 -16.00 20.07
N PRO A 6 -6.99 -16.32 18.99
CA PRO A 6 -5.81 -17.16 19.07
C PRO A 6 -4.74 -16.50 19.96
N SER A 7 -4.14 -17.30 20.84
CA SER A 7 -3.04 -16.88 21.70
C SER A 7 -1.82 -16.43 20.86
N PRO A 8 -0.98 -15.48 21.32
CA PRO A 8 0.23 -15.08 20.62
C PRO A 8 1.17 -16.25 20.26
N VAL A 9 1.13 -17.33 21.04
CA VAL A 9 1.90 -18.57 20.79
C VAL A 9 1.29 -19.39 19.66
N GLN A 10 -0.04 -19.38 19.51
CA GLN A 10 -0.73 -20.03 18.39
C GLN A 10 -0.41 -19.27 17.10
N GLY A 11 -0.56 -17.93 17.09
CA GLY A 11 -0.27 -17.09 15.92
C GLY A 11 1.13 -17.27 15.32
N GLN A 12 2.13 -17.53 16.18
CA GLN A 12 3.49 -17.86 15.73
C GLN A 12 3.60 -19.24 15.07
N ALA A 13 2.80 -20.21 15.53
CA ALA A 13 2.76 -21.55 14.98
C ALA A 13 2.11 -21.59 13.59
N GLU A 14 1.01 -20.87 13.37
CA GLU A 14 0.35 -20.88 12.05
C GLU A 14 1.20 -20.19 10.98
N LEU A 15 1.87 -19.08 11.31
CA LEU A 15 2.78 -18.43 10.36
C LEU A 15 4.00 -19.30 10.04
N ALA A 16 4.54 -20.00 11.05
CA ALA A 16 5.63 -20.96 10.84
C ALA A 16 5.21 -22.12 9.94
N GLU A 17 3.99 -22.64 10.12
CA GLU A 17 3.41 -23.66 9.25
C GLU A 17 3.25 -23.18 7.80
N LEU A 18 2.79 -21.94 7.61
CA LEU A 18 2.71 -21.32 6.28
C LEU A 18 4.10 -21.24 5.63
N VAL A 19 5.10 -20.73 6.36
CA VAL A 19 6.49 -20.64 5.85
C VAL A 19 7.02 -22.03 5.46
N GLY A 20 6.79 -23.04 6.30
CA GLY A 20 7.17 -24.42 6.01
C GLY A 20 6.47 -24.98 4.77
N THR A 21 5.17 -24.74 4.64
CA THR A 21 4.37 -25.14 3.47
C THR A 21 4.89 -24.50 2.19
N ILE A 22 5.19 -23.19 2.20
CA ILE A 22 5.73 -22.49 1.03
C ILE A 22 7.13 -22.99 0.69
N ALA A 23 7.99 -23.27 1.68
CA ALA A 23 9.29 -23.87 1.44
C ALA A 23 9.19 -25.26 0.77
N ALA A 24 8.29 -26.12 1.26
CA ALA A 24 8.04 -27.43 0.66
C ALA A 24 7.48 -27.31 -0.77
N LEU A 25 6.59 -26.36 -1.02
CA LEU A 25 6.07 -26.08 -2.37
C LEU A 25 7.18 -25.60 -3.31
N ARG A 26 8.04 -24.67 -2.87
CA ARG A 26 9.21 -24.22 -3.64
C ARG A 26 10.14 -25.37 -4.02
N GLU A 27 10.34 -26.32 -3.11
CA GLU A 27 11.24 -27.47 -3.30
C GLU A 27 10.63 -28.57 -4.19
N HIS A 28 9.34 -28.86 -4.03
CA HIS A 28 8.72 -30.06 -4.63
C HIS A 28 7.71 -29.78 -5.75
N CYS A 29 7.27 -28.53 -5.94
CA CYS A 29 6.40 -28.13 -7.05
C CYS A 29 7.21 -27.37 -8.12
N PRO A 30 7.41 -27.92 -9.33
CA PRO A 30 8.20 -27.27 -10.38
C PRO A 30 7.71 -25.88 -10.76
N TRP A 31 6.40 -25.65 -10.72
CA TRP A 31 5.82 -24.33 -11.00
C TRP A 31 6.21 -23.31 -9.91
N MET A 32 6.04 -23.68 -8.63
CA MET A 32 6.44 -22.81 -7.52
C MET A 32 7.95 -22.58 -7.48
N GLY A 33 8.75 -23.61 -7.76
CA GLY A 33 10.21 -23.52 -7.81
C GLY A 33 10.75 -22.62 -8.94
N ALA A 34 9.97 -22.44 -10.01
CA ALA A 34 10.32 -21.55 -11.12
C ALA A 34 10.02 -20.06 -10.85
N LEU A 35 9.28 -19.73 -9.79
CA LEU A 35 8.96 -18.35 -9.44
C LEU A 35 10.22 -17.53 -9.10
N THR A 36 10.20 -16.27 -9.47
CA THR A 36 11.23 -15.26 -9.23
C THR A 36 10.59 -14.00 -8.63
N HIS A 37 11.38 -13.04 -8.15
CA HIS A 37 10.81 -11.77 -7.69
C HIS A 37 10.10 -11.04 -8.83
N GLU A 38 10.70 -11.05 -10.01
CA GLU A 38 10.24 -10.37 -11.20
C GLU A 38 8.91 -10.94 -11.69
N SER A 39 8.78 -12.27 -11.72
CA SER A 39 7.53 -12.94 -12.13
C SER A 39 6.39 -12.77 -11.12
N LEU A 40 6.68 -12.39 -9.87
CA LEU A 40 5.68 -12.20 -8.82
C LEU A 40 5.14 -10.77 -8.71
N VAL A 41 5.76 -9.79 -9.39
CA VAL A 41 5.36 -8.38 -9.30
C VAL A 41 3.92 -8.16 -9.77
N GLU A 42 3.53 -8.79 -10.88
CA GLU A 42 2.17 -8.68 -11.43
C GLU A 42 1.14 -9.14 -10.40
N TYR A 43 1.28 -10.37 -9.90
CA TYR A 43 0.39 -10.93 -8.88
C TYR A 43 0.36 -10.08 -7.61
N LEU A 44 1.51 -9.62 -7.09
CA LEU A 44 1.53 -8.73 -5.93
C LEU A 44 0.72 -7.44 -6.12
N LEU A 45 0.71 -6.88 -7.34
CA LEU A 45 -0.11 -5.72 -7.64
C LEU A 45 -1.59 -6.10 -7.72
N GLU A 46 -1.91 -7.21 -8.38
CA GLU A 46 -3.27 -7.75 -8.48
C GLU A 46 -3.88 -7.96 -7.09
N GLU A 47 -3.22 -8.72 -6.20
CA GLU A 47 -3.74 -9.00 -4.84
C GLU A 47 -3.98 -7.70 -4.05
N ALA A 48 -3.11 -6.69 -4.22
CA ALA A 48 -3.27 -5.41 -3.56
C ALA A 48 -4.49 -4.63 -4.10
N TYR A 49 -4.83 -4.80 -5.39
CA TYR A 49 -6.03 -4.24 -5.98
C TYR A 49 -7.28 -5.01 -5.61
N GLU A 50 -7.23 -6.33 -5.48
CA GLU A 50 -8.36 -7.16 -5.05
C GLU A 50 -8.76 -6.80 -3.61
N VAL A 51 -7.80 -6.66 -2.68
CA VAL A 51 -8.05 -6.11 -1.34
C VAL A 51 -8.73 -4.74 -1.41
N ALA A 52 -8.23 -3.85 -2.28
CA ALA A 52 -8.80 -2.50 -2.43
C ALA A 52 -10.23 -2.56 -2.99
N GLU A 53 -10.48 -3.44 -3.96
CA GLU A 53 -11.79 -3.67 -4.55
C GLU A 53 -12.78 -4.17 -3.51
N THR A 54 -12.46 -5.24 -2.79
CA THR A 54 -13.30 -5.80 -1.72
C THR A 54 -13.71 -4.74 -0.69
N ILE A 55 -12.77 -3.88 -0.25
CA ILE A 55 -13.08 -2.76 0.66
C ILE A 55 -14.01 -1.74 -0.01
N GLU A 56 -13.75 -1.38 -1.27
CA GLU A 56 -14.50 -0.36 -1.99
C GLU A 56 -15.91 -0.81 -2.41
N THR A 57 -16.12 -2.11 -2.62
CA THR A 57 -17.41 -2.72 -2.98
C THR A 57 -18.21 -3.19 -1.76
N GLY A 58 -17.59 -3.23 -0.59
CA GLY A 58 -18.21 -3.74 0.64
C GLY A 58 -18.28 -5.27 0.67
N GLY A 59 -17.35 -5.96 0.00
CA GLY A 59 -17.14 -7.39 0.14
C GLY A 59 -16.83 -7.71 1.60
N GLY A 60 -17.68 -8.50 2.24
CA GLY A 60 -17.66 -8.71 3.68
C GLY A 60 -16.37 -9.38 4.18
N ASP A 61 -16.26 -9.53 5.50
CA ASP A 61 -15.05 -10.01 6.18
C ASP A 61 -14.47 -11.33 5.64
N ALA A 62 -15.30 -12.21 5.08
CA ALA A 62 -14.86 -13.48 4.51
C ALA A 62 -14.00 -13.29 3.25
N GLU A 63 -14.44 -12.40 2.36
CA GLU A 63 -13.73 -12.05 1.12
C GLU A 63 -12.46 -11.28 1.49
N LEU A 64 -12.58 -10.25 2.34
CA LEU A 64 -11.44 -9.46 2.79
C LEU A 64 -10.35 -10.33 3.45
N LYS A 65 -10.75 -11.35 4.21
CA LYS A 65 -9.81 -12.32 4.79
C LYS A 65 -9.09 -13.14 3.73
N SER A 66 -9.75 -13.52 2.64
CA SER A 66 -9.14 -14.25 1.52
C SER A 66 -8.08 -13.38 0.86
N GLU A 67 -8.45 -12.18 0.43
CA GLU A 67 -7.55 -11.26 -0.28
C GLU A 67 -6.33 -10.84 0.56
N LEU A 68 -6.53 -10.63 1.87
CA LEU A 68 -5.42 -10.39 2.80
C LEU A 68 -4.49 -11.61 2.92
N GLY A 69 -5.03 -12.81 2.78
CA GLY A 69 -4.28 -14.06 2.72
C GLY A 69 -3.39 -14.13 1.47
N ASP A 70 -3.90 -13.70 0.32
CA ASP A 70 -3.15 -13.70 -0.95
C ASP A 70 -2.05 -12.62 -0.95
N VAL A 71 -2.31 -11.43 -0.39
CA VAL A 71 -1.24 -10.45 -0.11
C VAL A 71 -0.18 -11.02 0.84
N LEU A 72 -0.59 -11.75 1.89
CA LEU A 72 0.35 -12.40 2.81
C LEU A 72 1.19 -13.48 2.09
N LEU A 73 0.58 -14.28 1.21
CA LEU A 73 1.26 -15.27 0.38
C LEU A 73 2.40 -14.63 -0.43
N GLN A 74 2.14 -13.48 -1.06
CA GLN A 74 3.16 -12.75 -1.81
C GLN A 74 4.33 -12.32 -0.91
N VAL A 75 4.04 -11.78 0.29
CA VAL A 75 5.10 -11.41 1.25
C VAL A 75 5.96 -12.61 1.65
N VAL A 76 5.34 -13.76 1.93
CA VAL A 76 6.04 -15.00 2.30
C VAL A 76 6.88 -15.53 1.13
N LEU A 77 6.37 -15.51 -0.10
CA LEU A 77 7.11 -15.93 -1.30
C LEU A 77 8.34 -15.07 -1.55
N HIS A 78 8.21 -13.74 -1.48
CA HIS A 78 9.35 -12.84 -1.60
C HIS A 78 10.37 -13.06 -0.48
N ALA A 79 9.94 -13.26 0.76
CA ALA A 79 10.85 -13.58 1.86
C ALA A 79 11.58 -14.92 1.62
N ARG A 80 10.87 -15.95 1.15
CA ARG A 80 11.47 -17.26 0.85
C ARG A 80 12.50 -17.20 -0.27
N LEU A 81 12.20 -16.48 -1.35
CA LEU A 81 13.15 -16.26 -2.45
C LEU A 81 14.42 -15.53 -1.98
N ALA A 82 14.31 -14.60 -1.03
CA ALA A 82 15.46 -13.92 -0.44
C ALA A 82 16.26 -14.85 0.49
N GLU A 83 15.57 -15.68 1.27
CA GLU A 83 16.17 -16.65 2.17
C GLU A 83 16.99 -17.70 1.41
N GLU A 84 16.47 -18.21 0.28
CA GLU A 84 17.17 -19.16 -0.60
C GLU A 84 18.52 -18.64 -1.12
N ARG A 85 18.69 -17.30 -1.16
CA ARG A 85 19.95 -16.64 -1.55
C ARG A 85 20.79 -16.20 -0.35
N GLY A 86 20.38 -16.52 0.87
CA GLY A 86 21.03 -16.11 2.11
C GLY A 86 20.96 -14.61 2.39
N ALA A 87 19.96 -13.91 1.84
CA ALA A 87 19.84 -12.45 1.98
C ALA A 87 19.05 -12.04 3.23
N PHE A 88 17.81 -12.49 3.36
CA PHE A 88 17.00 -12.32 4.56
C PHE A 88 15.82 -13.31 4.60
N ASP A 89 15.24 -13.55 5.78
CA ASP A 89 14.03 -14.35 5.96
C ASP A 89 12.78 -13.52 6.33
N LEU A 90 11.62 -14.18 6.49
CA LEU A 90 10.38 -13.52 6.90
C LEU A 90 10.49 -12.91 8.31
N ASN A 91 11.26 -13.53 9.20
CA ASN A 91 11.46 -13.03 10.55
C ASN A 91 12.23 -11.71 10.56
N GLU A 92 13.20 -11.54 9.65
CA GLU A 92 13.93 -10.28 9.46
C GLU A 92 13.02 -9.19 8.90
N VAL A 93 12.12 -9.52 7.97
CA VAL A 93 11.08 -8.59 7.50
C VAL A 93 10.20 -8.13 8.67
N ALA A 94 9.69 -9.07 9.46
CA ALA A 94 8.85 -8.78 10.63
C ALA A 94 9.60 -7.96 11.69
N ARG A 95 10.85 -8.34 12.04
CA ARG A 95 11.69 -7.58 12.97
C ARG A 95 11.95 -6.16 12.49
N GLY A 96 12.28 -6.00 11.22
CA GLY A 96 12.52 -4.69 10.60
C GLY A 96 11.28 -3.81 10.66
N LEU A 97 10.10 -4.36 10.35
CA LEU A 97 8.83 -3.65 10.45
C LEU A 97 8.49 -3.29 11.90
N THR A 98 8.59 -4.23 12.83
CA THR A 98 8.31 -4.01 14.26
C THR A 98 9.20 -2.92 14.83
N ALA A 99 10.51 -2.99 14.61
CA ALA A 99 11.45 -1.97 15.08
C ALA A 99 11.12 -0.59 14.49
N LYS A 100 10.74 -0.53 13.21
CA LYS A 100 10.29 0.71 12.55
C LYS A 100 8.99 1.25 13.16
N MET A 101 8.01 0.39 13.47
CA MET A 101 6.76 0.82 14.10
C MET A 101 6.99 1.33 15.51
N ILE A 102 7.84 0.68 16.31
CA ILE A 102 8.21 1.17 17.65
C ILE A 102 8.86 2.55 17.55
N ARG A 103 9.88 2.71 16.70
CA ARG A 103 10.62 3.98 16.57
C ARG A 103 9.76 5.14 16.07
N ARG A 104 8.81 4.88 15.16
CA ARG A 104 7.97 5.93 14.55
C ARG A 104 6.73 6.29 15.37
N ASN A 105 6.40 5.50 16.38
CA ASN A 105 5.28 5.76 17.28
C ASN A 105 5.75 5.98 18.73
N PRO A 106 6.60 7.00 19.01
CA PRO A 106 7.07 7.25 20.37
C PRO A 106 5.93 7.66 21.33
N HIS A 107 4.78 8.07 20.79
CA HIS A 107 3.56 8.35 21.54
C HIS A 107 2.85 7.08 22.05
N VAL A 108 3.15 5.90 21.47
CA VAL A 108 2.63 4.59 21.92
C VAL A 108 3.71 3.79 22.64
N PHE A 109 4.93 3.78 22.12
CA PHE A 109 6.01 2.90 22.59
C PHE A 109 7.20 3.68 23.19
N LYS A 110 7.80 3.10 24.22
CA LYS A 110 9.15 3.41 24.70
C LYS A 110 10.20 2.80 23.75
N PRO A 111 11.47 3.25 23.78
CA PRO A 111 12.51 2.73 22.87
C PRO A 111 12.76 1.21 22.96
N ASP A 112 12.44 0.59 24.09
CA ASP A 112 12.56 -0.86 24.31
C ASP A 112 11.33 -1.66 23.79
N GLY A 113 10.33 -0.99 23.24
CA GLY A 113 9.10 -1.59 22.72
C GLY A 113 7.99 -1.76 23.76
N SER A 114 8.21 -1.39 25.02
CA SER A 114 7.14 -1.35 26.02
C SER A 114 6.20 -0.16 25.78
N LEU A 115 4.97 -0.25 26.29
CA LEU A 115 3.98 0.83 26.12
C LEU A 115 4.33 2.06 26.97
N GLN A 116 3.96 3.23 26.47
CA GLN A 116 3.89 4.45 27.27
C GLN A 116 2.84 4.30 28.38
N GLU A 117 3.01 5.08 29.46
CA GLU A 117 2.09 5.06 30.60
C GLU A 117 0.77 5.78 30.33
N SER A 118 0.74 6.66 29.32
CA SER A 118 -0.46 7.36 28.86
C SER A 118 -0.36 7.70 27.37
N PHE A 119 -1.50 7.94 26.73
CA PHE A 119 -1.60 8.20 25.28
C PHE A 119 -2.33 9.54 24.99
N PRO A 120 -1.79 10.69 25.43
CA PRO A 120 -2.50 11.98 25.34
C PRO A 120 -2.40 12.67 23.97
N ALA A 121 -1.62 12.13 23.03
CA ALA A 121 -1.32 12.79 21.76
C ALA A 121 -2.56 12.89 20.85
N THR A 122 -2.74 14.05 20.21
CA THR A 122 -3.78 14.23 19.19
C THR A 122 -3.33 13.65 17.84
N VAL A 123 -4.28 13.41 16.93
CA VAL A 123 -3.96 12.96 15.56
C VAL A 123 -2.99 13.90 14.86
N GLU A 124 -3.14 15.21 15.07
CA GLU A 124 -2.28 16.22 14.45
C GLU A 124 -0.84 16.13 14.99
N ASP A 125 -0.68 16.01 16.31
CA ASP A 125 0.64 15.81 16.95
C ASP A 125 1.32 14.52 16.46
N ILE A 126 0.54 13.45 16.28
CA ILE A 126 1.02 12.16 15.80
C ILE A 126 1.53 12.27 14.36
N VAL A 127 0.80 12.93 13.47
CA VAL A 127 1.21 13.14 12.07
C VAL A 127 2.51 13.94 11.99
N LEU A 128 2.62 15.03 12.77
CA LEU A 128 3.83 15.85 12.83
C LEU A 128 5.04 15.03 13.32
N THR A 129 4.85 14.28 14.40
CA THR A 129 5.90 13.42 14.98
C THR A 129 6.34 12.34 14.00
N TRP A 130 5.39 11.69 13.33
CA TRP A 130 5.66 10.64 12.36
C TRP A 130 6.48 11.13 11.16
N GLU A 131 6.10 12.28 10.59
CA GLU A 131 6.85 12.88 9.47
C GLU A 131 8.24 13.35 9.91
N ALA A 132 8.38 13.89 11.13
CA ALA A 132 9.68 14.28 11.69
C ALA A 132 10.65 13.10 11.83
N VAL A 133 10.20 12.00 12.44
CA VAL A 133 11.01 10.77 12.59
C VAL A 133 11.38 10.20 11.21
N LYS A 134 10.43 10.15 10.28
CA LYS A 134 10.66 9.67 8.91
C LYS A 134 11.66 10.53 8.13
N LYS A 135 11.72 11.84 8.38
CA LYS A 135 12.70 12.75 7.79
C LYS A 135 14.10 12.48 8.35
N ALA A 136 14.22 12.28 9.66
CA ALA A 136 15.50 11.98 10.32
C ALA A 136 16.10 10.63 9.86
N GLU A 137 15.27 9.62 9.57
CA GLU A 137 15.72 8.29 9.10
C GLU A 137 16.25 8.28 7.65
N LYS A 138 16.04 9.33 6.85
CA LYS A 138 16.45 9.38 5.43
C LYS A 138 17.14 10.71 5.08
N PRO A 139 18.35 10.96 5.62
CA PRO A 139 19.09 12.20 5.36
C PRO A 139 19.59 12.35 3.91
N GLU A 140 19.69 11.24 3.15
CA GLU A 140 20.36 11.21 1.84
C GLU A 140 19.43 11.27 0.62
N ARG A 141 18.21 11.80 0.72
CA ARG A 141 17.45 12.06 -0.51
C ARG A 141 18.04 13.28 -1.22
N GLY A 142 18.85 13.03 -2.25
CA GLY A 142 19.46 14.08 -3.07
C GLY A 142 18.41 14.88 -3.85
N HIS A 143 17.39 14.21 -4.39
CA HIS A 143 16.30 14.85 -5.11
C HIS A 143 14.96 14.76 -4.37
N VAL A 144 14.14 15.81 -4.46
CA VAL A 144 12.85 15.95 -3.74
C VAL A 144 11.89 14.79 -4.03
N PHE A 145 11.95 14.22 -5.24
CA PHE A 145 11.08 13.15 -5.69
C PHE A 145 11.64 11.73 -5.47
N ASP A 146 12.81 11.59 -4.84
CA ASP A 146 13.43 10.28 -4.62
C ASP A 146 12.54 9.35 -3.76
N GLY A 147 12.34 8.12 -4.26
CA GLY A 147 11.52 7.09 -3.62
C GLY A 147 10.01 7.27 -3.82
N VAL A 148 9.58 8.02 -4.85
CA VAL A 148 8.25 7.84 -5.46
C VAL A 148 8.35 6.67 -6.44
N PRO A 149 7.69 5.53 -6.19
CA PRO A 149 7.78 4.38 -7.08
C PRO A 149 7.26 4.73 -8.48
N ALA A 150 8.03 4.41 -9.51
CA ALA A 150 7.64 4.65 -10.90
C ALA A 150 6.44 3.80 -11.32
N ALA A 151 6.28 2.62 -10.72
CA ALA A 151 5.21 1.66 -10.98
C ALA A 151 3.85 2.03 -10.34
N LEU A 152 3.77 3.13 -9.57
CA LEU A 152 2.47 3.61 -9.11
C LEU A 152 1.61 4.01 -10.32
N PRO A 153 0.28 3.78 -10.27
CA PRO A 153 -0.65 4.36 -11.22
C PRO A 153 -0.47 5.86 -11.35
N ALA A 154 -0.75 6.38 -12.54
CA ALA A 154 -0.42 7.76 -12.90
C ALA A 154 -1.03 8.80 -11.94
N LEU A 155 -2.30 8.64 -11.52
CA LEU A 155 -2.96 9.62 -10.64
C LEU A 155 -2.43 9.52 -9.21
N ALA A 156 -2.29 8.31 -8.68
CA ALA A 156 -1.67 8.08 -7.37
C ALA A 156 -0.22 8.60 -7.31
N ARG A 157 0.55 8.38 -8.38
CA ARG A 157 1.92 8.88 -8.53
C ARG A 157 1.94 10.41 -8.56
N ALA A 158 1.05 11.03 -9.32
CA ALA A 158 0.92 12.48 -9.38
C ALA A 158 0.58 13.09 -8.01
N GLN A 159 -0.37 12.53 -7.25
CA GLN A 159 -0.67 12.99 -5.88
C GLN A 159 0.55 12.89 -4.97
N LYS A 160 1.33 11.80 -5.06
CA LYS A 160 2.54 11.61 -4.27
C LYS A 160 3.66 12.58 -4.64
N LEU A 161 3.79 12.94 -5.91
CA LEU A 161 4.73 13.98 -6.37
C LEU A 161 4.32 15.35 -5.84
N LEU A 162 3.02 15.67 -5.88
CA LEU A 162 2.48 16.91 -5.32
C LEU A 162 2.69 17.01 -3.80
N ASP A 163 2.47 15.91 -3.06
CA ASP A 163 2.80 15.84 -1.62
C ASP A 163 4.28 16.13 -1.32
N ARG A 164 5.18 15.72 -2.23
CA ARG A 164 6.61 15.95 -2.09
C ARG A 164 6.97 17.39 -2.42
N ALA A 165 6.40 17.92 -3.51
CA ALA A 165 6.60 19.30 -3.93
C ALA A 165 6.15 20.29 -2.84
N GLU A 166 4.96 20.09 -2.27
CA GLU A 166 4.45 20.95 -1.19
C GLU A 166 5.33 20.89 0.07
N ARG A 167 5.74 19.68 0.50
CA ARG A 167 6.67 19.52 1.64
C ARG A 167 8.03 20.18 1.43
N ALA A 168 8.46 20.31 0.17
CA ALA A 168 9.68 21.00 -0.20
C ALA A 168 9.46 22.49 -0.52
N ALA A 169 8.24 23.01 -0.31
CA ALA A 169 7.83 24.37 -0.65
C ALA A 169 8.12 24.75 -2.11
N LEU A 170 8.09 23.78 -3.02
CA LEU A 170 8.20 24.03 -4.46
C LEU A 170 6.90 24.71 -4.96
N ALA A 171 7.05 25.73 -5.79
CA ALA A 171 5.92 26.48 -6.32
C ALA A 171 4.93 25.56 -7.07
N ARG A 172 3.63 25.79 -6.86
CA ARG A 172 2.57 25.10 -7.58
C ARG A 172 2.64 25.46 -9.07
N ALA A 173 2.71 24.44 -9.92
CA ALA A 173 2.12 24.51 -11.25
C ALA A 173 0.71 23.92 -11.14
N ALA A 174 -0.25 24.74 -10.74
CA ALA A 174 -1.65 24.40 -10.91
C ALA A 174 -2.31 25.65 -11.45
N SER A 175 -2.35 25.72 -12.78
CA SER A 175 -3.19 26.66 -13.49
C SER A 175 -4.64 26.34 -13.14
N GLU A 176 -5.37 27.34 -12.65
CA GLU A 176 -6.83 27.35 -12.70
C GLU A 176 -7.24 27.50 -14.16
N THR A 177 -7.09 26.44 -14.95
CA THR A 177 -7.43 26.51 -16.36
C THR A 177 -8.94 26.31 -16.50
N ALA A 178 -9.62 27.34 -17.02
CA ALA A 178 -10.91 27.15 -17.66
C ALA A 178 -10.77 26.02 -18.69
N VAL A 179 -11.63 25.01 -18.61
CA VAL A 179 -11.46 23.75 -19.36
C VAL A 179 -11.84 23.98 -20.83
N GLU A 180 -10.88 24.38 -21.64
CA GLU A 180 -10.91 24.09 -23.08
C GLU A 180 -10.50 22.63 -23.28
N LEU A 181 -11.04 21.99 -24.32
CA LEU A 181 -10.65 20.62 -24.65
C LEU A 181 -9.19 20.63 -25.13
N PRO A 182 -8.30 19.82 -24.52
CA PRO A 182 -6.91 19.77 -24.94
C PRO A 182 -6.80 19.24 -26.37
N ALA A 183 -5.92 19.84 -27.17
CA ALA A 183 -5.66 19.44 -28.55
C ALA A 183 -4.49 18.46 -28.66
N THR A 184 -3.66 18.37 -27.62
CA THR A 184 -2.46 17.52 -27.57
C THR A 184 -2.39 16.66 -26.31
N GLU A 185 -1.58 15.59 -26.34
CA GLU A 185 -1.33 14.74 -25.17
C GLU A 185 -0.61 15.48 -24.03
N GLU A 186 0.23 16.47 -24.36
CA GLU A 186 0.91 17.33 -23.39
C GLU A 186 -0.10 18.20 -22.63
N GLU A 187 -0.98 18.89 -23.36
CA GLU A 187 -2.07 19.70 -22.78
C GLU A 187 -3.05 18.84 -21.96
N LEU A 188 -3.36 17.63 -22.44
CA LEU A 188 -4.18 16.67 -21.69
C LEU A 188 -3.48 16.21 -20.41
N GLY A 189 -2.17 15.95 -20.46
CA GLY A 189 -1.37 15.59 -19.31
C GLY A 189 -1.38 16.68 -18.23
N ASP A 190 -1.19 17.94 -18.64
CA ASP A 190 -1.25 19.10 -17.74
C ASP A 190 -2.64 19.30 -17.13
N LEU A 191 -3.69 19.13 -17.93
CA LEU A 191 -5.08 19.17 -17.44
C LEU A 191 -5.35 18.08 -16.40
N LEU A 192 -4.96 16.83 -16.69
CA LEU A 192 -5.11 15.71 -15.75
C LEU A 192 -4.30 15.94 -14.47
N PHE A 193 -3.06 16.44 -14.59
CA PHE A 193 -2.23 16.77 -13.43
C PHE A 193 -2.83 17.90 -12.58
N GLY A 194 -3.41 18.93 -13.23
CA GLY A 194 -4.14 20.01 -12.58
C GLY A 194 -5.39 19.51 -11.84
N ILE A 195 -6.17 18.61 -12.44
CA ILE A 195 -7.32 17.96 -11.80
C ILE A 195 -6.86 17.18 -10.56
N VAL A 196 -5.78 16.42 -10.65
CA VAL A 196 -5.21 15.68 -9.51
C VAL A 196 -4.75 16.64 -8.40
N ALA A 197 -4.15 17.78 -8.75
CA ALA A 197 -3.76 18.80 -7.78
C ALA A 197 -4.97 19.43 -7.08
N GLY A 198 -6.05 19.70 -7.80
CA GLY A 198 -7.32 20.17 -7.24
C GLY A 198 -7.97 19.14 -6.32
N ALA A 199 -8.05 17.88 -6.77
CA ALA A 199 -8.56 16.76 -5.97
C ALA A 199 -7.80 16.60 -4.66
N ARG A 200 -6.46 16.60 -4.72
CA ARG A 200 -5.59 16.54 -3.54
C ARG A 200 -5.87 17.69 -2.56
N ALA A 201 -5.94 18.93 -3.04
CA ALA A 201 -6.20 20.10 -2.19
C ALA A 201 -7.57 20.01 -1.49
N GLY A 202 -8.55 19.34 -2.12
CA GLY A 202 -9.86 19.03 -1.52
C GLY A 202 -9.90 17.75 -0.67
N GLY A 203 -8.76 17.09 -0.42
CA GLY A 203 -8.71 15.84 0.35
C GLY A 203 -9.24 14.61 -0.39
N LEU A 204 -9.39 14.68 -1.71
CA LEU A 204 -9.85 13.58 -2.54
C LEU A 204 -8.67 12.72 -3.02
N ASP A 205 -8.91 11.41 -3.09
CA ASP A 205 -8.02 10.45 -3.74
C ASP A 205 -8.45 10.32 -5.21
N ALA A 206 -7.63 10.82 -6.12
CA ALA A 206 -7.95 10.92 -7.55
C ALA A 206 -7.98 9.53 -8.22
N GLU A 207 -7.10 8.63 -7.79
CA GLU A 207 -7.03 7.27 -8.32
C GLU A 207 -8.29 6.48 -7.94
N ARG A 208 -8.68 6.52 -6.66
CA ARG A 208 -9.92 5.92 -6.16
C ARG A 208 -11.15 6.54 -6.80
N ALA A 209 -11.15 7.86 -6.99
CA ALA A 209 -12.28 8.56 -7.62
C ALA A 209 -12.50 8.06 -9.06
N LEU A 210 -11.42 7.90 -9.85
CA LEU A 210 -11.52 7.38 -11.20
C LEU A 210 -11.93 5.89 -11.20
N ARG A 211 -11.34 5.03 -10.35
CA ARG A 211 -11.79 3.63 -10.20
C ARG A 211 -13.28 3.53 -9.95
N GLY A 212 -13.79 4.32 -8.99
CA GLY A 212 -15.23 4.36 -8.70
C GLY A 212 -16.08 4.86 -9.88
N ALA A 213 -15.58 5.79 -10.68
CA ALA A 213 -16.27 6.26 -11.89
C ALA A 213 -16.33 5.18 -12.98
N LEU A 214 -15.23 4.46 -13.19
CA LEU A 214 -15.17 3.34 -14.14
C LEU A 214 -16.15 2.23 -13.77
N ARG A 215 -16.24 1.85 -12.49
CA ARG A 215 -17.24 0.89 -12.00
C ARG A 215 -18.66 1.32 -12.32
N ARG A 216 -19.05 2.56 -11.97
CA ARG A 216 -20.40 3.08 -12.29
C ARG A 216 -20.69 3.07 -13.80
N PHE A 217 -19.68 3.36 -14.62
CA PHE A 217 -19.82 3.32 -16.07
C PHE A 217 -20.07 1.88 -16.57
N GLN A 218 -19.29 0.90 -16.09
CA GLN A 218 -19.48 -0.51 -16.39
C GLN A 218 -20.86 -1.00 -15.94
N ASP A 219 -21.29 -0.68 -14.73
CA ASP A 219 -22.60 -1.08 -14.19
C ASP A 219 -23.77 -0.54 -15.03
N SER A 220 -23.63 0.70 -15.53
CA SER A 220 -24.64 1.32 -16.39
C SER A 220 -24.73 0.73 -17.80
N HIS A 221 -23.74 -0.07 -18.22
CA HIS A 221 -23.67 -0.72 -19.53
C HIS A 221 -23.56 -2.25 -19.45
N GLY A 222 -23.64 -2.83 -18.25
CA GLY A 222 -23.64 -4.27 -18.02
C GLY A 222 -24.98 -4.92 -18.41
N PRO A 223 -25.01 -6.24 -18.66
CA PRO A 223 -26.26 -6.94 -18.95
C PRO A 223 -27.23 -6.77 -17.77
N ARG A 224 -28.44 -6.27 -18.06
CA ARG A 224 -29.53 -6.20 -17.09
C ARG A 224 -29.81 -7.63 -16.59
N PRO A 225 -29.90 -7.88 -15.27
CA PRO A 225 -30.32 -9.19 -14.78
C PRO A 225 -31.69 -9.53 -15.38
N PRO A 226 -31.95 -10.82 -15.70
CA PRO A 226 -33.24 -11.22 -16.24
C PRO A 226 -34.35 -10.79 -15.26
N ALA A 227 -35.37 -10.14 -15.79
CA ALA A 227 -36.54 -9.75 -15.00
C ALA A 227 -37.16 -11.01 -14.37
N GLN A 228 -37.37 -10.97 -13.04
CA GLN A 228 -38.14 -11.97 -12.32
C GLN A 228 -39.62 -11.85 -12.65
#